data_AF-A0A960SJF0-F1
#
_entry.id   AF-A0A960SJF0-F1
#
_cell.length_a   1.000
_cell.length_b   1.000
_cell.length_c   1.000
_cell.angle_alpha   90.00
_cell.angle_beta   90.00
_cell.angle_gamma   90.00
#
_symmetry.space_group_name_H-M   'P 1'
#
loop_
_entity.id
_entity.type
_entity.pdbx_description
1 polymer ?
#
loop_
_entity_poly.entity_id
_entity_poly.type
_entity_poly.pdbx_seq_one_letter_code
_entity_poly.pdbx_strand_id
1 'polypeptide(L)'
;MLEKAYPERKVEVINAAITAVNSHVMLPVAKACLEYDPDFLVVYLGNNEVAGPNAAGSLYSGYFKNLSLLRFSDSIKSLRLYQLIQVLSGRHQVASGTSKGMDFYLENSIFEDDERLQTVYRHFDRNLKDILATAAKKDCPVLLSTVGVNLLDSPPFISRESDNAEASYLKGLEMHEAGNDEEALISLKKARDLDGLRLRADSKVNAVIRQQVDGREDQVIFVDAESRFEQGKSGSLSIPGDNDFLDHVHLAFAGNYTVANAFFEVVLSSLGSPKQTTASMEEVASSLAYSKWDQLTLVRKVTDQILNKPPYTNQWNHAETQLSRRRELRKLASRYTPEVIENTWELYENALKKE
;
A
#
# COMPACT_ATOMS: atom_id res chain seq x y z
N MET A 1 -9.15 -17.20 -4.04
CA MET A 1 -10.44 -17.09 -3.33
C MET A 1 -11.62 -17.23 -4.29
N LEU A 2 -11.73 -16.38 -5.32
CA LEU A 2 -12.83 -16.43 -6.31
C LEU A 2 -12.92 -17.75 -7.09
N GLU A 3 -11.80 -18.35 -7.50
CA GLU A 3 -11.81 -19.66 -8.17
C GLU A 3 -12.48 -20.77 -7.32
N LYS A 4 -12.32 -20.72 -6.00
CA LYS A 4 -12.99 -21.66 -5.08
C LYS A 4 -14.47 -21.32 -4.92
N ALA A 5 -14.81 -20.04 -4.86
CA ALA A 5 -16.20 -19.59 -4.75
C ALA A 5 -17.01 -19.92 -6.01
N TYR A 6 -16.39 -19.85 -7.18
CA TYR A 6 -17.00 -20.04 -8.49
C TYR A 6 -16.18 -20.98 -9.38
N PRO A 7 -16.08 -22.29 -9.05
CA PRO A 7 -15.21 -23.22 -9.77
C PRO A 7 -15.64 -23.48 -11.21
N GLU A 8 -16.87 -23.11 -11.57
CA GLU A 8 -17.41 -23.22 -12.93
C GLU A 8 -17.21 -21.92 -13.73
N ARG A 9 -16.67 -20.86 -13.12
CA ARG A 9 -16.36 -19.60 -13.79
C ARG A 9 -14.86 -19.48 -13.99
N LYS A 10 -14.45 -19.07 -15.18
CA LYS A 10 -13.09 -18.61 -15.40
C LYS A 10 -12.95 -17.22 -14.77
N VAL A 11 -12.02 -17.07 -13.83
CA VAL A 11 -11.70 -15.80 -13.19
C VAL A 11 -10.31 -15.38 -13.65
N GLU A 12 -10.19 -14.14 -14.13
CA GLU A 12 -8.90 -13.55 -14.51
C GLU A 12 -8.65 -12.32 -13.64
N VAL A 13 -7.43 -12.22 -13.08
CA VAL A 13 -7.01 -11.07 -12.26
C VAL A 13 -5.76 -10.49 -12.90
N ILE A 14 -5.87 -9.23 -13.36
CA ILE A 14 -4.75 -8.50 -13.96
C ILE A 14 -4.12 -7.61 -12.89
N ASN A 15 -2.90 -7.94 -12.48
CA ASN A 15 -2.14 -7.10 -11.56
C ASN A 15 -1.50 -5.93 -12.33
N ALA A 16 -2.03 -4.72 -12.10
CA ALA A 16 -1.51 -3.48 -12.66
C ALA A 16 -0.71 -2.64 -11.65
N ALA A 17 -0.34 -3.20 -10.49
CA ALA A 17 0.40 -2.50 -9.46
C ALA A 17 1.85 -2.24 -9.90
N ILE A 18 2.33 -1.02 -9.64
CA ILE A 18 3.70 -0.60 -9.94
C ILE A 18 4.33 -0.06 -8.65
N THR A 19 5.57 -0.47 -8.37
CA THR A 19 6.28 -0.03 -7.16
C THR A 19 6.48 1.48 -7.15
N ALA A 20 6.26 2.10 -5.99
CA ALA A 20 6.57 3.51 -5.71
C ALA A 20 5.84 4.54 -6.59
N VAL A 21 4.70 4.18 -7.21
CA VAL A 21 3.88 5.13 -7.99
C VAL A 21 2.63 5.57 -7.23
N ASN A 22 2.03 6.66 -7.71
CA ASN A 22 0.84 7.31 -7.16
C ASN A 22 -0.23 7.51 -8.26
N SER A 23 -1.30 8.21 -7.93
CA SER A 23 -2.46 8.46 -8.80
C SER A 23 -2.13 9.14 -10.12
N HIS A 24 -1.03 9.91 -10.20
CA HIS A 24 -0.58 10.54 -11.45
C HIS A 24 -0.19 9.50 -12.50
N VAL A 25 0.48 8.43 -12.07
CA VAL A 25 0.89 7.31 -12.94
C VAL A 25 -0.25 6.30 -13.09
N MET A 26 -1.03 6.08 -12.03
CA MET A 26 -2.10 5.09 -12.07
C MET A 26 -3.31 5.51 -12.91
N LEU A 27 -3.55 6.80 -13.13
CA LEU A 27 -4.62 7.27 -14.01
C LEU A 27 -4.50 6.72 -15.46
N PRO A 28 -3.38 6.88 -16.19
CA PRO A 28 -3.25 6.28 -17.51
C PRO A 28 -3.21 4.75 -17.48
N VAL A 29 -2.68 4.12 -16.42
CA VAL A 29 -2.73 2.66 -16.25
C VAL A 29 -4.18 2.17 -16.12
N ALA A 30 -4.99 2.82 -15.29
CA ALA A 30 -6.40 2.50 -15.12
C ALA A 30 -7.17 2.63 -16.46
N LYS A 31 -6.87 3.66 -17.27
CA LYS A 31 -7.43 3.78 -18.62
C LYS A 31 -7.07 2.58 -19.49
N ALA A 32 -5.81 2.14 -19.46
CA ALA A 32 -5.38 0.97 -20.22
C ALA A 32 -6.03 -0.33 -19.71
N CYS A 33 -6.18 -0.51 -18.39
CA CYS A 33 -6.88 -1.65 -17.81
C CYS A 33 -8.34 -1.72 -18.25
N LEU A 34 -9.01 -0.57 -18.38
CA LEU A 34 -10.40 -0.49 -18.85
C LEU A 34 -10.59 -0.83 -20.34
N GLU A 35 -9.51 -0.92 -21.14
CA GLU A 35 -9.59 -1.43 -22.51
C GLU A 35 -9.65 -2.96 -22.60
N TYR A 36 -9.49 -3.67 -21.47
CA TYR A 36 -9.70 -5.11 -21.37
C TYR A 36 -11.14 -5.48 -20.97
N ASP A 37 -12.06 -4.50 -20.94
CA ASP A 37 -13.47 -4.66 -20.55
C ASP A 37 -13.69 -5.46 -19.25
N PRO A 38 -13.05 -5.06 -18.12
CA PRO A 38 -13.13 -5.83 -16.87
C PRO A 38 -14.51 -5.70 -16.20
N ASP A 39 -14.96 -6.77 -15.52
CA ASP A 39 -16.16 -6.75 -14.69
C ASP A 39 -16.03 -5.81 -13.48
N PHE A 40 -14.81 -5.62 -12.98
CA PHE A 40 -14.50 -4.72 -11.86
C PHE A 40 -13.13 -4.08 -12.06
N LEU A 41 -13.04 -2.79 -11.76
CA LEU A 41 -11.76 -2.11 -11.55
C LEU A 41 -11.46 -2.00 -10.05
N VAL A 42 -10.34 -2.57 -9.59
CA VAL A 42 -9.90 -2.46 -8.19
C VAL A 42 -8.96 -1.28 -8.03
N VAL A 43 -9.29 -0.35 -7.14
CA VAL A 43 -8.48 0.83 -6.83
C VAL A 43 -8.05 0.80 -5.36
N TYR A 44 -6.78 0.42 -5.14
CA TYR A 44 -6.09 0.44 -3.84
C TYR A 44 -4.79 1.23 -3.99
N LEU A 45 -4.84 2.55 -3.78
CA LEU A 45 -3.68 3.45 -3.92
C LEU A 45 -3.81 4.68 -3.00
N GLY A 46 -2.69 5.18 -2.48
CA GLY A 46 -2.68 6.33 -1.57
C GLY A 46 -1.34 6.59 -0.87
N ASN A 47 -0.57 5.54 -0.56
CA ASN A 47 0.66 5.68 0.24
C ASN A 47 1.74 6.58 -0.39
N ASN A 48 1.80 6.64 -1.72
CA ASN A 48 2.80 7.43 -2.44
C ASN A 48 2.27 8.78 -2.93
N GLU A 49 1.08 9.26 -2.52
CA GLU A 49 0.55 10.52 -3.07
C GLU A 49 1.45 11.72 -2.74
N VAL A 50 2.14 11.70 -1.59
CA VAL A 50 3.03 12.81 -1.18
C VAL A 50 4.47 12.63 -1.68
N ALA A 51 4.99 11.41 -1.67
CA ALA A 51 6.40 11.10 -2.01
C ALA A 51 6.60 10.59 -3.45
N GLY A 52 5.53 10.16 -4.13
CA GLY A 52 5.60 9.54 -5.44
C GLY A 52 5.94 10.50 -6.59
N PRO A 53 6.01 10.00 -7.83
CA PRO A 53 6.29 10.80 -9.02
C PRO A 53 5.34 12.00 -9.14
N ASN A 54 5.87 13.15 -9.57
CA ASN A 54 5.12 14.39 -9.73
C ASN A 54 4.43 14.90 -8.45
N ALA A 55 4.79 14.40 -7.26
CA ALA A 55 4.27 14.90 -5.98
C ALA A 55 5.16 16.01 -5.39
N ALA A 56 4.67 16.63 -4.32
CA ALA A 56 5.37 17.68 -3.59
C ALA A 56 6.74 17.24 -3.04
N GLY A 57 6.87 15.96 -2.68
CA GLY A 57 8.09 15.34 -2.18
C GLY A 57 8.98 14.75 -3.27
N SER A 58 8.76 15.08 -4.55
CA SER A 58 9.52 14.52 -5.68
C SER A 58 10.55 15.51 -6.25
N LEU A 59 11.63 14.98 -6.84
CA LEU A 59 12.73 15.73 -7.47
C LEU A 59 12.31 16.60 -8.68
N TYR A 60 11.09 16.46 -9.19
CA TYR A 60 10.62 17.11 -10.41
C TYR A 60 9.39 18.00 -10.15
N SER A 61 9.58 19.08 -9.36
CA SER A 61 8.48 19.89 -8.82
C SER A 61 8.23 21.23 -9.52
N GLY A 62 9.01 21.61 -10.55
CA GLY A 62 8.94 22.95 -11.16
C GLY A 62 7.54 23.37 -11.66
N TYR A 63 6.68 22.41 -12.02
CA TYR A 63 5.29 22.63 -12.43
C TYR A 63 4.26 21.91 -11.56
N PHE A 64 4.66 21.46 -10.36
CA PHE A 64 3.83 20.65 -9.46
C PHE A 64 2.46 21.27 -9.17
N LYS A 65 2.38 22.59 -9.08
CA LYS A 65 1.13 23.31 -8.79
C LYS A 65 0.07 23.18 -9.90
N ASN A 66 0.44 22.78 -11.12
CA ASN A 66 -0.46 22.76 -12.28
C ASN A 66 -0.61 21.33 -12.86
N LEU A 67 -1.74 20.69 -12.56
CA LEU A 67 -2.03 19.33 -13.00
C LEU A 67 -2.03 19.17 -14.53
N SER A 68 -2.51 20.17 -15.27
CA SER A 68 -2.56 20.14 -16.73
C SER A 68 -1.15 20.15 -17.34
N LEU A 69 -0.24 20.96 -16.79
CA LEU A 69 1.15 20.98 -17.24
C LEU A 69 1.88 19.67 -16.91
N LEU A 70 1.62 19.08 -15.74
CA LEU A 70 2.15 17.76 -15.38
C LEU A 70 1.70 16.70 -16.41
N ARG A 71 0.39 16.62 -16.67
CA ARG A 71 -0.19 15.68 -17.64
C ARG A 71 0.32 15.91 -19.06
N PHE A 72 0.49 17.17 -19.46
CA PHE A 72 1.04 17.52 -20.77
C PHE A 72 2.51 17.08 -20.89
N SER A 73 3.34 17.37 -19.88
CA SER A 73 4.72 16.90 -19.80
C SER A 73 4.80 15.37 -19.89
N ASP A 74 3.96 14.65 -19.16
CA ASP A 74 3.94 13.19 -19.21
C ASP A 74 3.43 12.64 -20.55
N SER A 75 2.49 13.35 -21.21
CA SER A 75 2.04 13.02 -22.57
C SER A 75 3.14 13.22 -23.61
N ILE A 76 4.05 14.18 -23.43
CA ILE A 76 5.24 14.30 -24.29
C ILE A 76 6.16 13.09 -24.11
N LYS A 77 6.32 12.61 -22.87
CA LYS A 77 7.16 11.45 -22.56
C LYS A 77 6.65 10.14 -23.18
N SER A 78 5.35 10.04 -23.47
CA SER A 78 4.77 8.86 -24.14
C SER A 78 5.00 8.83 -25.65
N LEU A 79 5.47 9.93 -26.26
CA LEU A 79 5.77 9.97 -27.70
C LEU A 79 6.98 9.08 -28.03
N ARG A 80 6.84 8.26 -29.08
CA ARG A 80 7.95 7.41 -29.60
C ARG A 80 9.19 8.22 -29.95
N LEU A 81 9.02 9.44 -30.48
CA LEU A 81 10.13 10.34 -30.78
C LEU A 81 10.88 10.76 -29.50
N TYR A 82 10.15 11.08 -28.43
CA TYR A 82 10.78 11.39 -27.14
C TYR A 82 11.56 10.19 -26.61
N GLN A 83 10.95 8.99 -26.63
CA GLN A 83 11.60 7.76 -26.18
C GLN A 83 12.85 7.44 -27.01
N LEU A 84 12.79 7.63 -28.34
CA LEU A 84 13.94 7.49 -29.24
C LEU A 84 15.06 8.47 -28.88
N ILE A 85 14.74 9.74 -28.63
CA ILE A 85 15.73 10.74 -28.18
C ILE A 85 16.36 10.32 -26.86
N GLN A 86 15.60 9.76 -25.92
CA GLN A 86 16.14 9.26 -24.65
C GLN A 86 17.09 8.08 -24.83
N VAL A 87 16.75 7.13 -25.72
CA VAL A 87 17.65 6.02 -26.08
C VAL A 87 18.94 6.55 -26.70
N LEU A 88 18.83 7.44 -27.70
CA LEU A 88 19.98 7.99 -28.43
C LEU A 88 20.87 8.90 -27.57
N SER A 89 20.31 9.60 -26.59
CA SER A 89 21.06 10.44 -25.66
C SER A 89 21.73 9.66 -24.53
N GLY A 90 21.61 8.32 -24.49
CA GLY A 90 22.14 7.50 -23.40
C GLY A 90 21.46 7.75 -22.06
N ARG A 91 20.33 8.48 -22.05
CA ARG A 91 19.54 8.83 -20.87
C ARG A 91 18.43 7.81 -20.61
N HIS A 92 18.50 6.64 -21.22
CA HIS A 92 17.62 5.52 -20.94
C HIS A 92 17.95 4.90 -19.57
N GLN A 93 17.79 5.68 -18.51
CA GLN A 93 17.67 5.13 -17.17
C GLN A 93 16.23 4.62 -17.05
N VAL A 94 16.08 3.30 -16.95
CA VAL A 94 14.91 2.72 -16.30
C VAL A 94 14.76 3.46 -14.97
N ALA A 95 13.55 3.92 -14.65
CA ALA A 95 13.26 4.56 -13.38
C ALA A 95 13.43 3.55 -12.22
N SER A 96 14.66 3.10 -11.95
CA SER A 96 15.06 2.73 -10.61
C SER A 96 15.14 4.02 -9.81
N GLY A 97 14.78 3.96 -8.54
CA GLY A 97 14.67 5.12 -7.65
C GLY A 97 15.77 6.15 -7.85
N THR A 98 15.34 7.41 -7.77
CA THR A 98 16.13 8.65 -7.87
C THR A 98 17.63 8.49 -7.51
N SER A 99 18.53 9.04 -8.33
CA SER A 99 19.99 9.03 -8.10
C SER A 99 20.45 9.66 -6.76
N LYS A 100 19.57 10.39 -6.06
CA LYS A 100 19.77 10.91 -4.70
C LYS A 100 19.22 10.03 -3.56
N GLY A 101 18.59 8.89 -3.87
CA GLY A 101 18.07 7.96 -2.87
C GLY A 101 17.10 8.58 -1.84
N MET A 102 17.08 8.02 -0.63
CA MET A 102 16.24 8.47 0.48
C MET A 102 16.65 9.86 1.03
N ASP A 103 17.91 10.25 0.83
CA ASP A 103 18.47 11.51 1.35
C ASP A 103 17.70 12.73 0.83
N PHE A 104 17.22 12.66 -0.41
CA PHE A 104 16.38 13.72 -0.96
C PHE A 104 15.11 13.97 -0.14
N TYR A 105 14.43 12.91 0.29
CA TYR A 105 13.18 13.05 1.06
C TYR A 105 13.46 13.58 2.48
N LEU A 106 14.56 13.15 3.09
CA LEU A 106 15.00 13.68 4.39
C LEU A 106 15.29 15.18 4.31
N GLU A 107 16.02 15.63 3.29
CA GLU A 107 16.34 17.04 3.05
C GLU A 107 15.10 17.89 2.68
N ASN A 108 14.05 17.26 2.14
CA ASN A 108 12.86 17.94 1.61
C ASN A 108 11.57 17.52 2.34
N SER A 109 11.66 17.40 3.67
CA SER A 109 10.56 17.04 4.55
C SER A 109 9.30 17.90 4.32
N ILE A 110 8.13 17.29 4.47
CA ILE A 110 6.81 17.92 4.26
C ILE A 110 5.97 17.72 5.52
N PHE A 111 5.86 18.78 6.29
CA PHE A 111 5.10 18.76 7.53
C PHE A 111 3.62 19.06 7.27
N GLU A 112 2.79 18.79 8.28
CA GLU A 112 1.34 18.96 8.31
C GLU A 112 0.81 20.34 7.84
N ASP A 113 1.58 21.40 8.07
CA ASP A 113 1.26 22.80 7.77
C ASP A 113 1.73 23.25 6.37
N ASP A 114 2.44 22.38 5.65
CA ASP A 114 3.01 22.71 4.35
C ASP A 114 1.93 22.91 3.28
N GLU A 115 1.93 24.09 2.65
CA GLU A 115 0.96 24.46 1.61
C GLU A 115 0.95 23.50 0.41
N ARG A 116 2.05 22.80 0.15
CA ARG A 116 2.16 21.83 -0.95
C ARG A 116 1.21 20.64 -0.73
N LEU A 117 0.90 20.26 0.51
CA LEU A 117 -0.03 19.17 0.81
C LEU A 117 -1.42 19.42 0.24
N GLN A 118 -1.90 20.67 0.31
CA GLN A 118 -3.19 21.03 -0.29
C GLN A 118 -3.22 20.80 -1.80
N THR A 119 -2.07 20.96 -2.47
CA THR A 119 -1.95 20.65 -3.90
C THR A 119 -1.95 19.14 -4.13
N VAL A 120 -1.26 18.36 -3.28
CA VAL A 120 -1.29 16.89 -3.34
C VAL A 120 -2.73 16.38 -3.24
N TYR A 121 -3.49 16.79 -2.23
CA TYR A 121 -4.85 16.30 -2.03
C TYR A 121 -5.79 16.70 -3.17
N ARG A 122 -5.68 17.93 -3.70
CA ARG A 122 -6.47 18.35 -4.88
C ARG A 122 -6.13 17.55 -6.14
N HIS A 123 -4.86 17.24 -6.36
CA HIS A 123 -4.45 16.42 -7.50
C HIS A 123 -4.92 14.99 -7.35
N PHE A 124 -4.82 14.44 -6.14
CA PHE A 124 -5.29 13.10 -5.83
C PHE A 124 -6.81 12.97 -6.03
N ASP A 125 -7.59 13.91 -5.47
CA ASP A 125 -9.03 14.03 -5.69
C ASP A 125 -9.34 14.06 -7.20
N ARG A 126 -8.65 14.94 -7.94
CA ARG A 126 -8.91 15.07 -9.37
C ARG A 126 -8.54 13.81 -10.17
N ASN A 127 -7.44 13.16 -9.82
CA ASN A 127 -7.01 11.92 -10.48
C ASN A 127 -7.98 10.78 -10.20
N LEU A 128 -8.43 10.60 -8.96
CA LEU A 128 -9.47 9.62 -8.62
C LEU A 128 -10.76 9.93 -9.38
N LYS A 129 -11.23 11.18 -9.36
CA LYS A 129 -12.43 11.59 -10.10
C LYS A 129 -12.35 11.26 -11.59
N ASP A 130 -11.18 11.44 -12.21
CA ASP A 130 -10.94 11.12 -13.62
C ASP A 130 -10.83 9.59 -13.86
N ILE A 131 -10.29 8.80 -12.92
CA ILE A 131 -10.31 7.32 -12.97
C ILE A 131 -11.77 6.84 -12.93
N LEU A 132 -12.54 7.29 -11.94
CA LEU A 132 -13.94 6.90 -11.75
C LEU A 132 -14.79 7.32 -12.96
N ALA A 133 -14.61 8.54 -13.48
CA ALA A 133 -15.32 8.98 -14.67
C ALA A 133 -14.94 8.20 -15.93
N THR A 134 -13.72 7.66 -16.02
CA THR A 134 -13.33 6.79 -17.13
C THR A 134 -14.00 5.43 -17.01
N ALA A 135 -14.00 4.82 -15.82
CA ALA A 135 -14.69 3.56 -15.56
C ALA A 135 -16.21 3.69 -15.82
N ALA A 136 -16.81 4.82 -15.46
CA ALA A 136 -18.24 5.10 -15.68
C ALA A 136 -18.61 5.05 -17.18
N LYS A 137 -17.74 5.62 -18.04
CA LYS A 137 -17.95 5.63 -19.50
C LYS A 137 -17.84 4.25 -20.14
N LYS A 138 -17.27 3.29 -19.41
CA LYS A 138 -17.10 1.90 -19.82
C LYS A 138 -18.06 0.98 -19.06
N ASP A 139 -19.01 1.54 -18.31
CA ASP A 139 -19.96 0.80 -17.47
C ASP A 139 -19.28 -0.21 -16.52
N CYS A 140 -18.07 0.11 -16.05
CA CYS A 140 -17.27 -0.75 -15.18
C CYS A 140 -17.41 -0.29 -13.71
N PRO A 141 -17.99 -1.11 -12.81
CA PRO A 141 -18.00 -0.86 -11.38
C PRO A 141 -16.58 -0.75 -10.80
N VAL A 142 -16.38 0.19 -9.88
CA VAL A 142 -15.08 0.39 -9.23
C VAL A 142 -15.13 -0.05 -7.78
N LEU A 143 -14.27 -1.00 -7.39
CA LEU A 143 -14.00 -1.32 -6.00
C LEU A 143 -12.97 -0.32 -5.46
N LEU A 144 -13.44 0.74 -4.80
CA LEU A 144 -12.59 1.81 -4.29
C LEU A 144 -12.28 1.60 -2.82
N SER A 145 -10.99 1.61 -2.47
CA SER A 145 -10.54 1.27 -1.13
C SER A 145 -9.62 2.29 -0.50
N THR A 146 -9.84 2.58 0.78
CA THR A 146 -8.84 3.25 1.64
C THR A 146 -7.61 2.39 1.78
N VAL A 147 -6.46 2.96 2.12
CA VAL A 147 -5.23 2.18 2.35
C VAL A 147 -4.89 2.10 3.83
N GLY A 148 -4.47 0.90 4.26
CA GLY A 148 -3.92 0.68 5.61
C GLY A 148 -2.43 1.01 5.68
N VAL A 149 -1.97 1.36 6.88
CA VAL A 149 -0.57 1.63 7.19
C VAL A 149 -0.21 1.08 8.57
N ASN A 150 1.07 0.78 8.80
CA ASN A 150 1.54 0.37 10.11
C ASN A 150 1.52 1.58 11.06
N LEU A 151 0.78 1.45 12.17
CA LEU A 151 0.67 2.47 13.20
C LEU A 151 1.46 2.09 14.45
N LEU A 152 1.33 0.85 14.92
CA LEU A 152 1.90 0.43 16.20
C LEU A 152 3.42 0.32 16.15
N ASP A 153 3.97 -0.25 15.08
CA ASP A 153 5.38 -0.63 14.97
C ASP A 153 6.15 0.26 13.98
N SER A 154 5.60 1.43 13.63
CA SER A 154 6.22 2.39 12.73
C SER A 154 6.22 3.80 13.35
N PRO A 155 7.22 4.10 14.21
CA PRO A 155 7.41 5.44 14.75
C PRO A 155 7.54 6.49 13.64
N PRO A 156 7.26 7.77 13.93
CA PRO A 156 7.55 8.84 13.00
C PRO A 156 9.01 8.83 12.56
N PHE A 157 9.28 9.20 11.30
CA PHE A 157 10.64 9.30 10.80
C PHE A 157 11.24 10.68 11.06
N ILE A 158 10.42 11.74 11.00
CA ILE A 158 10.85 13.12 11.23
C ILE A 158 9.79 13.83 12.09
N SER A 159 10.23 14.45 13.19
CA SER A 159 9.38 15.18 14.13
C SER A 159 9.91 16.60 14.36
N ARG A 160 8.99 17.56 14.57
CA ARG A 160 9.28 18.95 14.99
C ARG A 160 9.08 19.09 16.50
N GLU A 161 9.71 20.10 17.10
CA GLU A 161 9.52 20.39 18.53
C GLU A 161 8.11 20.92 18.86
N SER A 162 7.52 21.77 18.00
CA SER A 162 6.21 22.41 18.24
C SER A 162 5.03 21.44 18.09
N ASP A 163 5.10 20.57 17.09
CA ASP A 163 4.05 19.63 16.70
C ASP A 163 4.66 18.22 16.66
N ASN A 164 4.98 17.74 17.85
CA ASN A 164 5.83 16.58 18.04
C ASN A 164 5.10 15.27 17.73
N ALA A 165 5.38 14.74 16.53
CA ALA A 165 4.91 13.45 16.06
C ALA A 165 5.34 12.32 17.01
N GLU A 166 6.60 12.33 17.49
CA GLU A 166 7.11 11.34 18.44
C GLU A 166 6.37 11.38 19.77
N ALA A 167 6.08 12.57 20.30
CA ALA A 167 5.29 12.70 21.54
C ALA A 167 3.88 12.11 21.38
N SER A 168 3.25 12.33 20.22
CA SER A 168 1.94 11.73 19.91
C SER A 168 2.05 10.21 19.79
N TYR A 169 3.15 9.70 19.22
CA TYR A 169 3.40 8.27 19.08
C TYR A 169 3.60 7.59 20.44
N LEU A 170 4.47 8.15 21.29
CA LEU A 170 4.73 7.66 22.64
C LEU A 170 3.46 7.64 23.51
N LYS A 171 2.63 8.68 23.42
CA LYS A 171 1.30 8.68 24.06
C LYS A 171 0.43 7.54 23.54
N GLY A 172 0.48 7.26 22.24
CA GLY A 172 -0.24 6.14 21.64
C GLY A 172 0.20 4.79 22.20
N LEU A 173 1.50 4.58 22.37
CA LEU A 173 2.05 3.37 22.98
C LEU A 173 1.62 3.23 24.44
N GLU A 174 1.70 4.30 25.23
CA GLU A 174 1.27 4.29 26.64
C GLU A 174 -0.21 3.92 26.79
N MET A 175 -1.07 4.47 25.94
CA MET A 175 -2.50 4.15 25.92
C MET A 175 -2.75 2.69 25.52
N HIS A 176 -2.01 2.17 24.54
CA HIS A 176 -2.12 0.76 24.13
C HIS A 176 -1.69 -0.18 25.26
N GLU A 177 -0.58 0.12 25.94
CA GLU A 177 -0.11 -0.65 27.10
C GLU A 177 -1.11 -0.62 28.27
N ALA A 178 -1.85 0.47 28.43
CA ALA A 178 -2.92 0.61 29.41
C ALA A 178 -4.24 -0.08 29.01
N GLY A 179 -4.34 -0.62 27.79
CA GLY A 179 -5.56 -1.23 27.24
C GLY A 179 -6.60 -0.22 26.72
N ASN A 180 -6.22 1.05 26.57
CA ASN A 180 -7.05 2.13 26.04
C ASN A 180 -6.83 2.27 24.52
N ASP A 181 -7.23 1.24 23.76
CA ASP A 181 -6.90 1.14 22.34
C ASP A 181 -7.55 2.23 21.48
N GLU A 182 -8.69 2.79 21.89
CA GLU A 182 -9.35 3.89 21.18
C GLU A 182 -8.48 5.16 21.22
N GLU A 183 -8.04 5.57 22.41
CA GLU A 183 -7.14 6.70 22.62
C GLU A 183 -5.75 6.46 22.00
N ALA A 184 -5.28 5.21 22.02
CA ALA A 184 -4.05 4.80 21.37
C ALA A 184 -4.13 5.03 19.86
N LEU A 185 -5.19 4.53 19.22
CA LEU A 185 -5.40 4.67 17.78
C LEU A 185 -5.48 6.16 17.36
N ILE A 186 -6.18 6.99 18.13
CA ILE A 186 -6.23 8.44 17.89
C ILE A 186 -4.83 9.05 17.95
N SER A 187 -4.04 8.71 18.97
CA SER A 187 -2.71 9.27 19.18
C SER A 187 -1.70 8.81 18.13
N LEU A 188 -1.76 7.53 17.72
CA LEU A 188 -0.90 6.97 16.68
C LEU A 188 -1.25 7.51 15.28
N LYS A 189 -2.55 7.66 14.96
CA LYS A 189 -2.97 8.35 13.72
C LYS A 189 -2.50 9.80 13.70
N LYS A 190 -2.59 10.51 14.82
CA LYS A 190 -2.04 11.86 14.95
C LYS A 190 -0.53 11.87 14.71
N ALA A 191 0.22 10.91 15.27
CA ALA A 191 1.66 10.81 15.04
C ALA A 191 2.01 10.63 13.56
N ARG A 192 1.32 9.71 12.87
CA ARG A 192 1.44 9.54 11.41
C ARG A 192 1.10 10.82 10.66
N ASP A 193 0.04 11.51 11.07
CA ASP A 193 -0.41 12.75 10.43
C ASP A 193 0.52 13.95 10.74
N LEU A 194 1.42 13.85 11.72
CA LEU A 194 2.45 14.86 12.00
C LEU A 194 3.84 14.50 11.44
N ASP A 195 4.06 13.25 11.03
CA ASP A 195 5.34 12.77 10.51
C ASP A 195 5.81 13.61 9.31
N GLY A 196 6.97 14.26 9.44
CA GLY A 196 7.54 15.12 8.40
C GLY A 196 8.01 14.35 7.16
N LEU A 197 8.19 13.02 7.27
CA LEU A 197 8.53 12.15 6.16
C LEU A 197 7.29 11.37 5.71
N ARG A 198 6.58 11.94 4.74
CA ARG A 198 5.27 11.47 4.26
C ARG A 198 5.37 10.26 3.32
N LEU A 199 5.79 9.12 3.85
CA LEU A 199 5.88 7.83 3.13
C LEU A 199 4.65 6.92 3.36
N ARG A 200 3.68 7.40 4.14
CA ARG A 200 2.41 6.73 4.46
C ARG A 200 1.25 7.61 4.03
N ALA A 201 0.13 7.00 3.63
CA ALA A 201 -1.12 7.74 3.49
C ALA A 201 -1.54 8.30 4.85
N ASP A 202 -1.78 9.60 4.90
CA ASP A 202 -2.32 10.28 6.08
C ASP A 202 -3.86 10.24 6.11
N SER A 203 -4.47 10.76 7.18
CA SER A 203 -5.93 10.82 7.30
C SER A 203 -6.59 11.56 6.14
N LYS A 204 -5.93 12.57 5.56
CA LYS A 204 -6.50 13.39 4.47
C LYS A 204 -6.51 12.62 3.15
N VAL A 205 -5.50 11.79 2.86
CA VAL A 205 -5.51 10.86 1.72
C VAL A 205 -6.71 9.93 1.81
N ASN A 206 -6.89 9.23 2.94
CA ASN A 206 -8.03 8.33 3.11
C ASN A 206 -9.38 9.08 3.14
N ALA A 207 -9.42 10.32 3.62
CA ALA A 207 -10.62 11.16 3.55
C ALA A 207 -10.99 11.51 2.10
N VAL A 208 -10.03 11.83 1.24
CA VAL A 208 -10.28 12.08 -0.20
C VAL A 208 -10.88 10.84 -0.86
N ILE A 209 -10.41 9.63 -0.52
CA ILE A 209 -10.96 8.38 -1.04
C ILE A 209 -12.42 8.22 -0.62
N ARG A 210 -12.73 8.41 0.67
CA ARG A 210 -14.11 8.32 1.20
C ARG A 210 -15.04 9.33 0.51
N GLN A 211 -14.59 10.56 0.31
CA GLN A 211 -15.36 11.61 -0.38
C GLN A 211 -15.71 11.26 -1.84
N GLN A 212 -14.95 10.38 -2.51
CA GLN A 212 -15.31 9.98 -3.87
C GLN A 212 -16.52 9.03 -3.93
N VAL A 213 -16.90 8.42 -2.81
CA VAL A 213 -18.04 7.49 -2.75
C VAL A 213 -19.36 8.26 -2.80
N ASP A 214 -19.40 9.45 -2.18
CA ASP A 214 -20.60 10.27 -2.05
C ASP A 214 -21.22 10.60 -3.42
N GLY A 215 -22.47 10.17 -3.63
CA GLY A 215 -23.21 10.41 -4.87
C GLY A 215 -22.75 9.56 -6.06
N ARG A 216 -22.03 8.46 -5.81
CA ARG A 216 -21.59 7.47 -6.81
C ARG A 216 -21.88 6.03 -6.40
N GLU A 217 -22.86 5.82 -5.53
CA GLU A 217 -23.17 4.52 -4.92
C GLU A 217 -23.54 3.45 -5.96
N ASP A 218 -24.09 3.86 -7.12
CA ASP A 218 -24.42 2.97 -8.23
C ASP A 218 -23.18 2.51 -9.03
N GLN A 219 -22.05 3.20 -8.90
CA GLN A 219 -20.85 3.02 -9.71
C GLN A 219 -19.62 2.58 -8.89
N VAL A 220 -19.58 2.97 -7.62
CA VAL A 220 -18.45 2.77 -6.72
C VAL A 220 -18.89 1.92 -5.56
N ILE A 221 -18.22 0.78 -5.39
CA ILE A 221 -18.42 -0.09 -4.25
C ILE A 221 -17.25 0.13 -3.30
N PHE A 222 -17.54 0.66 -2.12
CA PHE A 222 -16.53 1.09 -1.16
C PHE A 222 -16.00 -0.08 -0.32
N VAL A 223 -14.68 -0.15 -0.15
CA VAL A 223 -13.97 -1.15 0.66
C VAL A 223 -13.07 -0.44 1.68
N ASP A 224 -13.52 -0.30 2.92
CA ASP A 224 -12.76 0.40 3.97
C ASP A 224 -11.65 -0.49 4.57
N ALA A 225 -10.56 -0.70 3.83
CA ALA A 225 -9.45 -1.52 4.30
C ALA A 225 -8.73 -0.91 5.53
N GLU A 226 -8.75 0.41 5.71
CA GLU A 226 -8.20 1.06 6.92
C GLU A 226 -8.96 0.55 8.15
N SER A 227 -10.29 0.59 8.10
CA SER A 227 -11.13 0.07 9.19
C SER A 227 -10.98 -1.43 9.39
N ARG A 228 -10.71 -2.22 8.34
CA ARG A 228 -10.49 -3.67 8.47
C ARG A 228 -9.26 -4.02 9.30
N PHE A 229 -8.21 -3.20 9.28
CA PHE A 229 -7.05 -3.39 10.16
C PHE A 229 -7.33 -2.99 11.61
N GLU A 230 -8.29 -2.08 11.81
CA GLU A 230 -8.70 -1.58 13.11
C GLU A 230 -9.74 -2.51 13.78
N GLN A 231 -10.23 -3.51 13.06
CA GLN A 231 -11.16 -4.52 13.54
C GLN A 231 -10.42 -5.85 13.81
N GLY A 232 -10.26 -6.20 15.08
CA GLY A 232 -9.72 -7.49 15.51
C GLY A 232 -10.65 -8.65 15.18
N LYS A 233 -10.11 -9.88 15.26
CA LYS A 233 -10.79 -11.14 14.87
C LYS A 233 -12.12 -11.41 15.60
N SER A 234 -12.35 -10.78 16.76
CA SER A 234 -13.57 -10.92 17.57
C SER A 234 -14.44 -9.66 17.58
N GLY A 235 -14.20 -8.71 16.68
CA GLY A 235 -14.85 -7.40 16.68
C GLY A 235 -14.32 -6.44 17.76
N SER A 236 -13.27 -6.84 18.49
CA SER A 236 -12.52 -5.93 19.36
C SER A 236 -11.74 -4.93 18.52
N LEU A 237 -11.42 -3.77 19.07
CA LEU A 237 -10.49 -2.86 18.43
C LEU A 237 -9.11 -3.54 18.26
N SER A 238 -8.41 -3.16 17.19
CA SER A 238 -7.05 -3.60 16.90
C SER A 238 -6.26 -2.38 16.41
N ILE A 239 -4.94 -2.39 16.62
CA ILE A 239 -4.04 -1.37 16.09
C ILE A 239 -3.11 -2.05 15.07
N PRO A 240 -3.09 -1.60 13.79
CA PRO A 240 -2.24 -2.21 12.78
C PRO A 240 -0.75 -2.10 13.14
N GLY A 241 -0.06 -3.23 13.04
CA GLY A 241 1.35 -3.36 13.40
C GLY A 241 2.09 -4.39 12.52
N ASP A 242 3.19 -4.92 13.04
CA ASP A 242 4.07 -5.86 12.35
C ASP A 242 3.43 -7.23 12.03
N ASN A 243 2.28 -7.52 12.65
CA ASN A 243 1.46 -8.67 12.27
C ASN A 243 0.82 -8.49 10.88
N ASP A 244 0.50 -7.25 10.51
CA ASP A 244 -0.17 -6.90 9.26
C ASP A 244 0.82 -6.36 8.21
N PHE A 245 1.93 -5.79 8.65
CA PHE A 245 2.90 -5.10 7.80
C PHE A 245 4.33 -5.61 7.99
N LEU A 246 5.10 -5.62 6.91
CA LEU A 246 6.53 -5.88 6.91
C LEU A 246 7.34 -4.64 7.32
N ASP A 247 6.84 -3.46 6.99
CA ASP A 247 7.41 -2.16 7.35
C ASP A 247 6.31 -1.12 7.60
N HIS A 248 6.53 0.15 7.28
CA HIS A 248 5.56 1.23 7.43
C HIS A 248 4.29 1.08 6.55
N VAL A 249 4.37 0.40 5.40
CA VAL A 249 3.24 0.29 4.43
C VAL A 249 3.13 -1.05 3.71
N HIS A 250 4.22 -1.81 3.56
CA HIS A 250 4.18 -3.06 2.80
C HIS A 250 3.50 -4.13 3.63
N LEU A 251 2.42 -4.70 3.10
CA LEU A 251 1.65 -5.72 3.79
C LEU A 251 2.46 -7.01 3.96
N ALA A 252 2.42 -7.57 5.18
CA ALA A 252 2.75 -8.97 5.41
C ALA A 252 1.67 -9.87 4.77
N PHE A 253 1.88 -11.18 4.76
CA PHE A 253 0.89 -12.09 4.18
C PHE A 253 -0.48 -11.97 4.87
N ALA A 254 -0.50 -11.82 6.20
CA ALA A 254 -1.73 -11.62 6.94
C ALA A 254 -2.44 -10.33 6.55
N GLY A 255 -1.70 -9.23 6.39
CA GLY A 255 -2.29 -7.98 5.92
C GLY A 255 -2.81 -8.05 4.48
N ASN A 256 -2.09 -8.74 3.57
CA ASN A 256 -2.59 -9.00 2.22
C ASN A 256 -3.90 -9.81 2.25
N TYR A 257 -3.98 -10.81 3.12
CA TYR A 257 -5.19 -11.59 3.32
C TYR A 257 -6.35 -10.72 3.85
N THR A 258 -6.11 -9.85 4.83
CA THR A 258 -7.12 -8.91 5.37
C THR A 258 -7.71 -8.04 4.25
N VAL A 259 -6.85 -7.42 3.43
CA VAL A 259 -7.31 -6.58 2.31
C VAL A 259 -8.02 -7.42 1.25
N ALA A 260 -7.43 -8.54 0.83
CA ALA A 260 -8.02 -9.41 -0.18
C ALA A 260 -9.39 -9.96 0.26
N ASN A 261 -9.55 -10.31 1.54
CA ASN A 261 -10.82 -10.78 2.08
C ASN A 261 -11.88 -9.67 2.09
N ALA A 262 -11.51 -8.42 2.39
CA ALA A 262 -12.42 -7.29 2.33
C ALA A 262 -12.97 -7.06 0.91
N PHE A 263 -12.11 -7.15 -0.12
CA PHE A 263 -12.55 -7.10 -1.51
C PHE A 263 -13.39 -8.32 -1.90
N PHE A 264 -12.98 -9.51 -1.46
CA PHE A 264 -13.66 -10.76 -1.78
C PHE A 264 -15.12 -10.77 -1.30
N GLU A 265 -15.39 -10.33 -0.07
CA GLU A 265 -16.76 -10.22 0.47
C GLU A 265 -17.67 -9.32 -0.37
N VAL A 266 -17.12 -8.20 -0.85
CA VAL A 266 -17.84 -7.25 -1.71
C VAL A 266 -18.10 -7.83 -3.10
N VAL A 267 -17.11 -8.50 -3.68
CA VAL A 267 -17.25 -9.17 -4.98
C VAL A 267 -18.27 -10.31 -4.88
N LEU A 268 -18.24 -11.12 -3.82
CA LEU A 268 -19.22 -12.17 -3.58
C LEU A 268 -20.65 -11.64 -3.51
N SER A 269 -20.84 -10.46 -2.90
CA SER A 269 -22.16 -9.82 -2.80
C SER A 269 -22.65 -9.29 -4.15
N SER A 270 -21.74 -9.07 -5.09
CA SER A 270 -22.02 -8.53 -6.44
C SER A 270 -22.15 -9.63 -7.49
N LEU A 271 -21.58 -10.80 -7.23
CA LEU A 271 -21.65 -11.98 -8.09
C LEU A 271 -22.77 -12.92 -7.59
N GLY A 272 -23.27 -13.82 -8.47
CA GLY A 272 -24.35 -14.76 -8.12
C GLY A 272 -23.97 -15.76 -7.02
N SER A 273 -24.78 -16.80 -6.82
CA SER A 273 -24.63 -17.76 -5.71
C SER A 273 -23.27 -18.48 -5.71
N PRO A 274 -22.37 -18.22 -4.74
CA PRO A 274 -21.09 -18.90 -4.63
C PRO A 274 -21.26 -20.32 -4.07
N LYS A 275 -20.36 -21.24 -4.46
CA LYS A 275 -20.24 -22.58 -3.84
C LYS A 275 -19.51 -22.53 -2.50
N GLN A 276 -18.63 -21.55 -2.31
CA GLN A 276 -17.89 -21.31 -1.07
C GLN A 276 -17.83 -19.81 -0.80
N THR A 277 -18.16 -19.40 0.41
CA THR A 277 -18.25 -17.98 0.81
C THR A 277 -17.03 -17.50 1.60
N THR A 278 -16.12 -18.39 1.99
CA THR A 278 -14.95 -18.08 2.80
C THR A 278 -13.76 -18.93 2.36
N ALA A 279 -12.55 -18.40 2.38
CA ALA A 279 -11.32 -19.17 2.22
C ALA A 279 -10.36 -18.78 3.34
N SER A 280 -9.84 -19.75 4.11
CA SER A 280 -8.94 -19.47 5.23
C SER A 280 -7.60 -18.91 4.75
N MET A 281 -6.86 -18.25 5.64
CA MET A 281 -5.53 -17.71 5.33
C MET A 281 -4.56 -18.84 4.90
N GLU A 282 -4.63 -19.98 5.57
CA GLU A 282 -3.83 -21.17 5.27
C GLU A 282 -4.19 -21.77 3.90
N GLU A 283 -5.48 -21.81 3.59
CA GLU A 283 -5.95 -22.26 2.28
C GLU A 283 -5.49 -21.34 1.14
N VAL A 284 -5.54 -20.02 1.36
CA VAL A 284 -5.06 -19.02 0.40
C VAL A 284 -3.54 -19.14 0.24
N ALA A 285 -2.80 -19.28 1.34
CA ALA A 285 -1.35 -19.48 1.31
C ALA A 285 -0.97 -20.71 0.48
N SER A 286 -1.61 -21.86 0.75
CA SER A 286 -1.37 -23.09 -0.01
C SER A 286 -1.71 -22.92 -1.51
N SER A 287 -2.79 -22.21 -1.84
CA SER A 287 -3.21 -21.99 -3.23
C SER A 287 -2.23 -21.10 -3.99
N LEU A 288 -1.60 -20.14 -3.31
CA LEU A 288 -0.58 -19.25 -3.86
C LEU A 288 0.84 -19.83 -3.78
N ALA A 289 0.97 -21.07 -3.32
CA ALA A 289 2.24 -21.71 -2.97
C ALA A 289 3.09 -20.88 -1.98
N TYR A 290 2.45 -20.05 -1.15
CA TYR A 290 3.13 -19.25 -0.13
C TYR A 290 3.54 -20.15 1.04
N SER A 291 4.84 -20.32 1.22
CA SER A 291 5.42 -21.22 2.21
C SER A 291 6.09 -20.47 3.38
N LYS A 292 6.53 -21.24 4.37
CA LYS A 292 7.38 -20.71 5.45
C LYS A 292 8.74 -20.21 4.94
N TRP A 293 9.22 -20.72 3.80
CA TRP A 293 10.45 -20.24 3.16
C TRP A 293 10.27 -18.84 2.57
N ASP A 294 9.13 -18.59 1.94
CA ASP A 294 8.79 -17.28 1.39
C ASP A 294 8.69 -16.25 2.52
N GLN A 295 8.01 -16.62 3.61
CA GLN A 295 7.94 -15.80 4.82
C GLN A 295 9.34 -15.49 5.36
N LEU A 296 10.20 -16.49 5.49
CA LEU A 296 11.58 -16.31 5.97
C LEU A 296 12.39 -15.38 5.07
N THR A 297 12.31 -15.58 3.76
CA THR A 297 13.08 -14.81 2.78
C THR A 297 12.63 -13.35 2.75
N LEU A 298 11.32 -13.09 2.82
CA LEU A 298 10.75 -11.75 2.89
C LEU A 298 11.15 -11.02 4.18
N VAL A 299 10.93 -11.65 5.34
CA VAL A 299 11.28 -11.06 6.65
C VAL A 299 12.78 -10.80 6.73
N ARG A 300 13.62 -11.72 6.23
CA ARG A 300 15.06 -11.54 6.16
C ARG A 300 15.44 -10.35 5.29
N LYS A 301 14.88 -10.24 4.08
CA LYS A 301 15.17 -9.13 3.16
C LYS A 301 14.81 -7.79 3.82
N VAL A 302 13.66 -7.69 4.45
CA VAL A 302 13.21 -6.46 5.11
C VAL A 302 14.12 -6.12 6.29
N THR A 303 14.35 -7.08 7.19
CA THR A 303 15.20 -6.91 8.38
C THR A 303 16.64 -6.54 8.03
N ASP A 304 17.24 -7.22 7.05
CA ASP A 304 18.67 -7.08 6.76
C ASP A 304 18.97 -5.97 5.76
N GLN A 305 18.08 -5.71 4.79
CA GLN A 305 18.36 -4.82 3.66
C GLN A 305 17.57 -3.52 3.65
N ILE A 306 16.33 -3.53 4.18
CA ILE A 306 15.45 -2.36 4.15
C ILE A 306 15.57 -1.56 5.44
N LEU A 307 15.37 -2.20 6.59
CA LEU A 307 15.34 -1.53 7.89
C LEU A 307 16.74 -1.08 8.37
N ASN A 308 17.83 -1.64 7.84
CA ASN A 308 19.21 -1.20 8.14
C ASN A 308 19.68 0.03 7.32
N LYS A 309 18.75 0.78 6.73
CA LYS A 309 19.06 1.97 5.92
C LYS A 309 18.16 3.14 6.31
N PRO A 310 18.55 4.39 5.99
CA PRO A 310 17.64 5.52 6.08
C PRO A 310 16.33 5.24 5.32
N PRO A 311 15.17 5.69 5.83
CA PRO A 311 15.03 6.58 7.00
C PRO A 311 14.96 5.83 8.34
N TYR A 312 14.87 4.50 8.33
CA TYR A 312 14.68 3.68 9.53
C TYR A 312 15.83 3.81 10.54
N THR A 313 17.07 3.92 10.07
CA THR A 313 18.25 4.10 10.93
C THR A 313 18.23 5.39 11.73
N ASN A 314 17.36 6.35 11.36
CA ASN A 314 17.25 7.64 12.02
C ASN A 314 16.16 7.63 13.12
N GLN A 315 15.35 6.58 13.23
CA GLN A 315 14.35 6.45 14.28
C GLN A 315 15.01 6.20 15.64
N TRP A 316 14.52 6.84 16.69
CA TRP A 316 15.09 6.76 18.04
C TRP A 316 15.14 5.33 18.61
N ASN A 317 14.20 4.47 18.23
CA ASN A 317 14.12 3.07 18.67
C ASN A 317 14.76 2.07 17.70
N HIS A 318 15.45 2.52 16.65
CA HIS A 318 15.96 1.65 15.58
C HIS A 318 16.75 0.43 16.11
N ALA A 319 17.64 0.65 17.09
CA ALA A 319 18.46 -0.42 17.66
C ALA A 319 17.62 -1.52 18.35
N GLU A 320 16.56 -1.12 19.05
CA GLU A 320 15.64 -2.04 19.72
C GLU A 320 14.78 -2.79 18.71
N THR A 321 14.17 -2.08 17.75
CA THR A 321 13.38 -2.66 16.66
C THR A 321 14.22 -3.70 15.91
N GLN A 322 15.46 -3.35 15.56
CA GLN A 322 16.36 -4.24 14.83
C GLN A 322 16.76 -5.47 15.63
N LEU A 323 16.92 -5.35 16.95
CA LEU A 323 17.15 -6.50 17.83
C LEU A 323 15.93 -7.42 17.88
N SER A 324 14.72 -6.85 18.01
CA SER A 324 13.46 -7.60 18.02
C SER A 324 13.27 -8.38 16.71
N ARG A 325 13.41 -7.70 15.56
CA ARG A 325 13.30 -8.31 14.23
C ARG A 325 14.32 -9.42 14.01
N ARG A 326 15.57 -9.24 14.44
CA ARG A 326 16.60 -10.31 14.36
C ARG A 326 16.27 -11.50 15.25
N ARG A 327 15.63 -11.31 16.42
CA ARG A 327 15.16 -12.42 17.26
C ARG A 327 14.02 -13.16 16.58
N GLU A 328 13.07 -12.45 15.98
CA GLU A 328 11.99 -13.04 15.20
C GLU A 328 12.54 -13.85 14.03
N LEU A 329 13.47 -13.27 13.26
CA LEU A 329 14.13 -13.95 12.14
C LEU A 329 14.83 -15.25 12.57
N ARG A 330 15.52 -15.25 13.72
CA ARG A 330 16.14 -16.47 14.29
C ARG A 330 15.08 -17.52 14.67
N LYS A 331 13.98 -17.11 15.30
CA LYS A 331 12.85 -18.01 15.64
C LYS A 331 12.22 -18.60 14.37
N LEU A 332 12.08 -17.81 13.32
CA LEU A 332 11.52 -18.26 12.05
C LEU A 332 12.48 -19.23 11.35
N ALA A 333 13.77 -18.90 11.32
CA ALA A 333 14.81 -19.76 10.77
C ALA A 333 14.92 -21.11 11.52
N SER A 334 14.80 -21.12 12.85
CA SER A 334 14.84 -22.36 13.63
C SER A 334 13.65 -23.29 13.38
N ARG A 335 12.55 -22.78 12.81
CA ARG A 335 11.39 -23.58 12.40
C ARG A 335 11.56 -24.21 11.02
N TYR A 336 12.63 -23.87 10.29
CA TYR A 336 12.91 -24.40 8.95
C TYR A 336 13.71 -25.71 9.05
N THR A 337 13.01 -26.76 9.48
CA THR A 337 13.55 -28.12 9.62
C THR A 337 13.60 -28.84 8.26
N PRO A 338 14.33 -29.98 8.14
CA PRO A 338 14.31 -30.79 6.91
C PRO A 338 12.90 -31.15 6.43
N GLU A 339 11.99 -31.48 7.35
CA GLU A 339 10.58 -31.75 7.05
C GLU A 339 9.87 -30.52 6.45
N VAL A 340 10.12 -29.33 6.99
CA VAL A 340 9.53 -28.08 6.43
C VAL A 340 10.10 -27.77 5.05
N ILE A 341 11.37 -28.09 4.79
CA ILE A 341 11.98 -27.97 3.46
C ILE A 341 11.29 -28.89 2.47
N GLU A 342 11.11 -30.16 2.83
CA GLU A 342 10.44 -31.16 1.99
C GLU A 342 8.99 -30.76 1.69
N ASN A 343 8.22 -30.40 2.72
CA ASN A 343 6.85 -29.90 2.56
C ASN A 343 6.78 -28.63 1.69
N THR A 344 7.78 -27.75 1.78
CA THR A 344 7.86 -26.54 0.92
C THR A 344 8.12 -26.92 -0.53
N TRP A 345 9.00 -27.89 -0.77
CA TRP A 345 9.29 -28.41 -2.10
C TRP A 345 8.06 -29.05 -2.74
N GLU A 346 7.36 -29.91 -2.00
CA GLU A 346 6.11 -30.53 -2.47
C GLU A 346 5.03 -29.49 -2.80
N LEU A 347 4.90 -28.45 -1.97
CA LEU A 347 3.97 -27.35 -2.23
C LEU A 347 4.27 -26.66 -3.57
N TYR A 348 5.54 -26.35 -3.83
CA TYR A 348 5.96 -25.73 -5.09
C TYR A 348 5.74 -26.66 -6.29
N GLU A 349 6.12 -27.94 -6.20
CA GLU A 349 5.89 -28.90 -7.27
C GLU A 349 4.40 -29.05 -7.61
N ASN A 350 3.54 -29.13 -6.59
CA ASN A 350 2.10 -29.25 -6.78
C ASN A 350 1.50 -27.99 -7.41
N ALA A 351 2.02 -26.81 -7.07
CA ALA A 351 1.60 -25.56 -7.69
C ALA A 351 2.01 -25.48 -9.18
N LEU A 352 3.22 -25.92 -9.52
CA LEU A 352 3.70 -25.94 -10.91
C LEU A 352 2.96 -26.97 -11.79
N LYS A 353 2.42 -28.05 -11.18
CA LYS A 353 1.60 -29.06 -11.88
C LYS A 353 0.14 -28.63 -12.10
N LYS A 354 -0.29 -27.49 -11.55
CA LYS A 354 -1.67 -26.98 -11.66
C LYS A 354 -1.92 -26.08 -12.88
N GLU A 355 -0.88 -25.77 -13.66
CA GLU A 355 -1.00 -25.20 -15.02
C GLU A 355 -1.33 -26.29 -16.05
#